data_AF-A0A7S2Q7B6-F1
#
_entry.id   AF-A0A7S2Q7B6-F1
#
_cell.length_a   1.000
_cell.length_b   1.000
_cell.length_c   1.000
_cell.angle_alpha   90.00
_cell.angle_beta   90.00
_cell.angle_gamma   90.00
#
_symmetry.space_group_name_H-M   'P 1'
#
loop_
_entity.id
_entity.type
_entity.pdbx_description
1 polymer ?
#
loop_
_entity_poly.entity_id
_entity_poly.type
_entity_poly.pdbx_seq_one_letter_code
_entity_poly.pdbx_strand_id
1 'polypeptide(L)'
;VFNGFFMSMRSKFVEPGCSIYYYVVEWDAKLPWADFRGQVLGPTDPATAPVDSLRGAILAKWKDLGLKSEPNTGDNGVHASASPFEALAERSNWLGASVKEDPFGKAMLAKGVSMKMIKAWTDDPPVSFEGKKQSLFDLLEDLDGAECLEKGAKIAQQN
;
A
#
# COMPACT_ATOMS: atom_id res chain seq x y z
N VAL A 1 -7.45 -19.48 -10.40
CA VAL A 1 -7.04 -19.69 -8.98
C VAL A 1 -8.05 -18.95 -8.11
N PHE A 2 -8.62 -19.61 -7.10
CA PHE A 2 -9.56 -18.97 -6.15
C PHE A 2 -8.78 -18.61 -4.88
N ASN A 3 -8.85 -17.35 -4.43
CA ASN A 3 -8.19 -16.92 -3.20
C ASN A 3 -9.03 -17.35 -1.99
N GLY A 4 -8.68 -18.48 -1.37
CA GLY A 4 -9.40 -19.05 -0.22
C GLY A 4 -9.38 -18.18 1.05
N PHE A 5 -8.47 -17.21 1.14
CA PHE A 5 -8.35 -16.31 2.30
C PHE A 5 -9.16 -15.02 2.13
N PHE A 6 -9.65 -14.72 0.93
CA PHE A 6 -10.28 -13.42 0.66
C PHE A 6 -11.57 -13.21 1.48
N MET A 7 -12.39 -14.26 1.64
CA MET A 7 -13.64 -14.14 2.40
C MET A 7 -13.41 -13.90 3.90
N SER A 8 -12.42 -14.56 4.50
CA SER A 8 -12.05 -14.32 5.90
C SER A 8 -11.35 -12.99 6.09
N MET A 9 -10.57 -12.52 5.12
CA MET A 9 -9.99 -11.18 5.15
C MET A 9 -11.10 -10.12 5.08
N ARG A 10 -12.01 -10.23 4.11
CA ARG A 10 -13.11 -9.28 3.91
C ARG A 10 -14.00 -9.18 5.14
N SER A 11 -14.27 -10.28 5.85
CA SER A 11 -15.15 -10.27 7.02
C SER A 11 -14.65 -9.32 8.11
N LYS A 12 -13.33 -9.15 8.26
CA LYS A 12 -12.70 -8.19 9.18
C LYS A 12 -13.05 -6.72 8.90
N PHE A 13 -13.51 -6.40 7.69
CA PHE A 13 -13.84 -5.05 7.24
C PHE A 13 -15.35 -4.78 7.22
N VAL A 14 -16.19 -5.84 7.13
CA VAL A 14 -17.62 -5.69 6.85
C VAL A 14 -18.53 -6.30 7.93
N GLU A 15 -17.98 -7.07 8.87
CA GLU A 15 -18.77 -7.61 9.97
C GLU A 15 -19.29 -6.47 10.89
N PRO A 16 -20.53 -6.59 11.40
CA PRO A 16 -21.07 -5.60 12.33
C PRO A 16 -20.16 -5.40 13.55
N GLY A 17 -19.83 -4.15 13.85
CA GLY A 17 -18.96 -3.79 14.97
C GLY A 17 -17.47 -3.70 14.61
N CYS A 18 -17.06 -4.08 13.41
CA CYS A 18 -15.73 -3.76 12.89
C CYS A 18 -15.65 -2.28 12.49
N SER A 19 -14.48 -1.68 12.65
CA SER A 19 -14.20 -0.31 12.23
C SER A 19 -12.74 -0.19 11.84
N ILE A 20 -12.47 0.75 10.94
CA ILE A 20 -11.12 1.04 10.45
C ILE A 20 -10.87 2.50 10.73
N TYR A 21 -9.72 2.78 11.35
CA TYR A 21 -9.20 4.12 11.47
C TYR A 21 -8.18 4.30 10.35
N TYR A 22 -8.45 5.24 9.46
CA TYR A 22 -7.51 5.62 8.42
C TYR A 22 -6.87 6.96 8.79
N TYR A 23 -5.61 7.12 8.44
CA TYR A 23 -4.85 8.34 8.61
C TYR A 23 -4.19 8.70 7.30
N VAL A 24 -4.15 10.00 6.99
CA VAL A 24 -3.24 10.52 5.98
C VAL A 24 -2.02 11.01 6.72
N VAL A 25 -0.86 10.43 6.40
CA VAL A 25 0.42 10.75 7.03
C VAL A 25 1.39 11.26 5.97
N GLU A 26 2.29 12.13 6.40
CA GLU A 26 3.39 12.64 5.60
C GLU A 26 4.67 12.62 6.44
N TRP A 27 5.81 12.52 5.78
CA TRP A 27 7.13 12.49 6.41
C TRP A 27 8.18 13.13 5.49
N ASP A 28 9.36 13.41 6.04
CA ASP A 28 10.48 13.97 5.26
C ASP A 28 10.97 12.91 4.25
N ALA A 29 11.08 13.30 2.97
CA ALA A 29 11.53 12.43 1.88
C ALA A 29 12.95 11.85 2.06
N LYS A 30 13.71 12.29 3.07
CA LYS A 30 14.95 11.64 3.51
C LYS A 30 14.75 10.23 4.08
N LEU A 31 13.53 9.88 4.51
CA LEU A 31 13.18 8.51 4.90
C LEU A 31 12.65 7.78 3.66
N PRO A 32 13.39 6.79 3.11
CA PRO A 32 12.94 6.00 1.98
C PRO A 32 11.64 5.27 2.28
N TRP A 33 10.82 5.04 1.25
CA TRP A 33 9.54 4.33 1.38
C TRP A 33 9.75 2.91 1.94
N ALA A 34 10.79 2.22 1.47
CA ALA A 34 11.19 0.91 1.96
C ALA A 34 11.52 0.94 3.47
N ASP A 35 12.22 1.97 3.95
CA ASP A 35 12.54 2.12 5.38
C ASP A 35 11.31 2.51 6.20
N PHE A 36 10.42 3.34 5.67
CA PHE A 36 9.12 3.59 6.29
C PHE A 36 8.36 2.27 6.49
N ARG A 37 8.32 1.39 5.48
CA ARG A 37 7.64 0.10 5.61
C ARG A 37 8.39 -0.89 6.50
N GLY A 38 9.71 -0.98 6.38
CA GLY A 38 10.52 -1.96 7.11
C GLY A 38 10.79 -1.58 8.57
N GLN A 39 11.05 -0.31 8.85
CA GLN A 39 11.51 0.18 10.15
C GLN A 39 10.42 0.90 10.93
N VAL A 40 9.61 1.74 10.28
CA VAL A 40 8.57 2.52 10.98
C VAL A 40 7.29 1.69 11.12
N LEU A 41 6.76 1.16 10.02
CA LEU A 41 5.59 0.28 10.05
C LEU A 41 5.95 -1.10 10.62
N GLY A 42 7.07 -1.66 10.14
CA GLY A 42 7.49 -3.05 10.40
C GLY A 42 7.03 -4.01 9.30
N PRO A 43 7.74 -5.14 9.06
CA PRO A 43 7.37 -6.17 8.10
C PRO A 43 6.00 -6.81 8.40
N THR A 44 5.42 -7.48 7.40
CA THR A 44 4.06 -8.05 7.47
C THR A 44 3.90 -9.06 8.61
N ASP A 45 4.94 -9.84 8.91
CA ASP A 45 4.98 -10.70 10.10
C ASP A 45 5.52 -9.91 11.30
N PRO A 46 4.68 -9.59 12.31
CA PRO A 46 5.11 -8.84 13.49
C PRO A 46 6.23 -9.52 14.28
N ALA A 47 6.37 -10.86 14.21
CA ALA A 47 7.43 -11.58 14.91
C ALA A 47 8.85 -11.23 14.41
N THR A 48 8.93 -10.70 13.19
CA THR A 48 10.20 -10.27 12.56
C THR A 48 10.39 -8.74 12.61
N ALA A 49 9.44 -8.01 13.18
CA ALA A 49 9.46 -6.55 13.14
C ALA A 49 10.39 -5.95 14.19
N PRO A 50 11.04 -4.80 13.89
CA PRO A 50 11.76 -4.03 14.91
C PRO A 50 10.85 -3.71 16.08
N VAL A 51 11.36 -3.83 17.30
CA VAL A 51 10.55 -3.68 18.52
C VAL A 51 9.95 -2.28 18.67
N ASP A 52 10.58 -1.28 18.06
CA ASP A 52 10.18 0.12 18.02
C ASP A 52 9.35 0.50 16.78
N SER A 53 9.14 -0.43 15.84
CA SER A 53 8.18 -0.26 14.75
C SER A 53 6.73 -0.32 15.27
N LEU A 54 5.77 0.15 14.47
CA LEU A 54 4.34 0.08 14.80
C LEU A 54 3.89 -1.37 15.03
N ARG A 55 4.23 -2.29 14.13
CA ARG A 55 3.86 -3.71 14.27
C ARG A 55 4.56 -4.37 15.45
N GLY A 56 5.82 -4.03 15.72
CA GLY A 56 6.54 -4.51 16.91
C GLY A 56 5.91 -4.00 18.21
N ALA A 57 5.55 -2.71 18.27
CA ALA A 57 4.88 -2.11 19.42
C ALA A 57 3.48 -2.70 19.64
N ILE A 58 2.72 -2.94 18.57
CA ILE A 58 1.41 -3.60 18.62
C ILE A 58 1.57 -5.04 19.13
N LEU A 59 2.54 -5.80 18.63
CA LEU A 59 2.84 -7.15 19.11
C LEU A 59 3.23 -7.13 20.60
N ALA A 60 4.04 -6.19 21.05
CA ALA A 60 4.43 -6.12 22.46
C ALA A 60 3.27 -5.78 23.40
N LYS A 61 2.28 -5.02 22.91
CA LYS A 61 1.19 -4.43 23.73
C LYS A 61 -0.20 -4.92 23.36
N TRP A 62 -0.34 -6.01 22.60
CA TRP A 62 -1.62 -6.42 22.02
C TRP A 62 -2.74 -6.60 23.06
N LYS A 63 -2.41 -7.11 24.25
CA LYS A 63 -3.37 -7.27 25.36
C LYS A 63 -3.83 -5.92 25.92
N ASP A 64 -2.91 -4.99 26.12
CA ASP A 64 -3.19 -3.64 26.61
C ASP A 64 -4.00 -2.83 25.59
N LEU A 65 -3.77 -3.11 24.29
CA LEU A 65 -4.54 -2.57 23.18
C LEU A 65 -5.92 -3.26 23.00
N GLY A 66 -6.23 -4.28 23.81
CA GLY A 66 -7.51 -4.99 23.76
C GLY A 66 -7.69 -5.91 22.54
N LEU A 67 -6.61 -6.31 21.87
CA LEU A 67 -6.70 -7.27 20.76
C LEU A 67 -7.09 -8.65 21.28
N LYS A 68 -7.89 -9.38 20.49
CA LYS A 68 -8.44 -10.70 20.88
C LYS A 68 -7.41 -11.82 20.86
N SER A 69 -6.35 -11.66 20.08
CA SER A 69 -5.30 -12.64 19.88
C SER A 69 -3.97 -11.95 19.63
N GLU A 70 -2.89 -12.69 19.83
CA GLU A 70 -1.55 -12.26 19.44
C GLU A 70 -1.51 -11.97 17.92
N PRO A 71 -0.93 -10.83 17.49
CA PRO A 71 -0.79 -10.51 16.09
C PRO A 71 -0.02 -11.57 15.29
N ASN A 72 -0.42 -11.74 14.03
CA ASN A 72 0.23 -12.63 13.07
C ASN A 72 0.22 -11.98 11.67
N THR A 73 0.74 -12.66 10.65
CA THR A 73 0.81 -12.12 9.28
C THR A 73 -0.53 -11.64 8.73
N GLY A 74 -1.65 -12.30 9.08
CA GLY A 74 -2.99 -11.94 8.62
C GLY A 74 -3.72 -10.93 9.52
N ASP A 75 -3.27 -10.76 10.76
CA ASP A 75 -3.81 -9.85 11.78
C ASP A 75 -2.67 -9.06 12.43
N ASN A 76 -1.97 -8.26 11.65
CA ASN A 76 -0.76 -7.53 12.07
C ASN A 76 -1.04 -6.11 12.58
N GLY A 77 -2.32 -5.77 12.78
CA GLY A 77 -2.77 -4.56 13.47
C GLY A 77 -2.76 -3.26 12.64
N VAL A 78 -1.85 -3.10 11.67
CA VAL A 78 -1.75 -1.87 10.87
C VAL A 78 -1.34 -2.14 9.41
N HIS A 79 -1.93 -1.34 8.52
CA HIS A 79 -1.66 -1.29 7.08
C HIS A 79 -1.05 0.05 6.69
N ALA A 80 -0.16 0.04 5.70
CA ALA A 80 0.24 1.24 4.98
C ALA A 80 0.51 0.89 3.51
N SER A 81 0.33 1.88 2.62
CA SER A 81 0.50 1.73 1.18
C SER A 81 1.90 1.24 0.83
N ALA A 82 2.01 0.28 -0.11
CA ALA A 82 3.29 -0.33 -0.46
C ALA A 82 4.20 0.58 -1.32
N SER A 83 3.61 1.60 -1.94
CA SER A 83 4.28 2.53 -2.83
C SER A 83 3.55 3.88 -2.90
N PRO A 84 4.18 4.94 -3.45
CA PRO A 84 3.51 6.20 -3.78
C PRO A 84 2.28 6.04 -4.67
N PHE A 85 2.30 5.06 -5.59
CA PHE A 85 1.17 4.76 -6.46
C PHE A 85 0.00 4.13 -5.71
N GLU A 86 0.26 3.14 -4.86
CA GLU A 86 -0.78 2.59 -3.99
C GLU A 86 -1.32 3.63 -3.01
N ALA A 87 -0.48 4.55 -2.53
CA ALA A 87 -0.96 5.64 -1.68
C ALA A 87 -1.96 6.54 -2.43
N LEU A 88 -1.74 6.81 -3.73
CA LEU A 88 -2.72 7.49 -4.59
C LEU A 88 -4.00 6.65 -4.74
N ALA A 89 -3.89 5.35 -5.03
CA ALA A 89 -5.03 4.46 -5.20
C ALA A 89 -5.89 4.39 -3.92
N GLU A 90 -5.25 4.24 -2.77
CA GLU A 90 -5.89 4.17 -1.47
C GLU A 90 -6.54 5.50 -1.08
N ARG A 91 -5.87 6.64 -1.26
CA ARG A 91 -6.50 7.95 -1.04
C ARG A 91 -7.72 8.15 -1.93
N SER A 92 -7.66 7.72 -3.19
CA SER A 92 -8.81 7.78 -4.10
C SER A 92 -9.96 6.90 -3.63
N ASN A 93 -9.67 5.70 -3.13
CA ASN A 93 -10.67 4.72 -2.70
C ASN A 93 -11.31 5.09 -1.35
N TRP A 94 -10.50 5.45 -0.35
CA TRP A 94 -10.95 5.70 1.02
C TRP A 94 -11.46 7.12 1.26
N LEU A 95 -10.89 8.11 0.56
CA LEU A 95 -11.19 9.53 0.78
C LEU A 95 -11.94 10.19 -0.39
N GLY A 96 -12.15 9.46 -1.49
CA GLY A 96 -12.67 10.04 -2.73
C GLY A 96 -11.73 11.09 -3.34
N ALA A 97 -10.43 11.05 -3.01
CA ALA A 97 -9.47 12.03 -3.49
C ALA A 97 -9.37 11.99 -5.02
N SER A 98 -9.38 13.17 -5.65
CA SER A 98 -9.25 13.28 -7.10
C SER A 98 -7.83 12.99 -7.56
N VAL A 99 -7.66 12.01 -8.45
CA VAL A 99 -6.37 11.73 -9.12
C VAL A 99 -5.79 12.98 -9.80
N LYS A 100 -6.63 13.89 -10.30
CA LYS A 100 -6.17 15.13 -10.95
C LYS A 100 -5.65 16.17 -9.96
N GLU A 101 -6.06 16.08 -8.70
CA GLU A 101 -5.72 17.05 -7.66
C GLU A 101 -4.60 16.54 -6.75
N ASP A 102 -4.50 15.22 -6.62
CA ASP A 102 -3.45 14.51 -5.91
C ASP A 102 -2.05 14.84 -6.48
N PRO A 103 -1.05 15.14 -5.63
CA PRO A 103 0.29 15.48 -6.09
C PRO A 103 0.94 14.39 -6.96
N PHE A 104 0.81 13.12 -6.58
CA PHE A 104 1.39 12.01 -7.33
C PHE A 104 0.61 11.75 -8.62
N GLY A 105 -0.72 11.81 -8.56
CA GLY A 105 -1.59 11.70 -9.74
C GLY A 105 -1.31 12.79 -10.79
N LYS A 106 -1.11 14.05 -10.37
CA LYS A 106 -0.67 15.15 -11.23
C LYS A 106 0.68 14.85 -11.89
N ALA A 107 1.65 14.37 -11.11
CA ALA A 107 2.97 14.06 -11.63
C ALA A 107 2.94 12.95 -12.68
N MET A 108 2.13 11.91 -12.46
CA MET A 108 1.92 10.83 -13.43
C MET A 108 1.29 11.33 -14.74
N LEU A 109 0.25 12.17 -14.65
CA LEU A 109 -0.36 12.79 -15.83
C LEU A 109 0.65 13.64 -16.60
N ALA A 110 1.48 14.43 -15.90
CA ALA A 110 2.54 15.23 -16.50
C ALA A 110 3.62 14.38 -17.18
N LYS A 111 3.85 13.15 -16.71
CA LYS A 111 4.74 12.15 -17.32
C LYS A 111 4.10 11.37 -18.48
N GLY A 112 2.86 11.71 -18.87
CA GLY A 112 2.17 11.12 -20.01
C GLY A 112 1.37 9.86 -19.69
N VAL A 113 1.26 9.46 -18.42
CA VAL A 113 0.39 8.33 -18.05
C VAL A 113 -1.05 8.81 -18.05
N SER A 114 -1.88 8.25 -18.93
CA SER A 114 -3.25 8.72 -19.10
C SER A 114 -4.12 8.45 -17.86
N MET A 115 -5.11 9.32 -17.61
CA MET A 115 -6.10 9.13 -16.54
C MET A 115 -6.80 7.75 -16.62
N LYS A 116 -7.08 7.28 -17.85
CA LYS A 116 -7.70 5.96 -18.06
C LYS A 116 -6.79 4.85 -17.55
N MET A 117 -5.49 4.95 -17.83
CA MET A 117 -4.51 3.97 -17.40
C MET A 117 -4.29 4.01 -15.89
N ILE A 118 -4.13 5.21 -15.30
CA ILE A 118 -4.02 5.37 -13.83
C ILE A 118 -5.19 4.71 -13.10
N LYS A 119 -6.42 4.90 -13.59
CA LYS A 119 -7.61 4.26 -13.01
C LYS A 119 -7.63 2.75 -13.19
N ALA A 120 -7.24 2.24 -14.36
CA ALA A 120 -7.18 0.79 -14.56
C ALA A 120 -6.11 0.14 -13.67
N TRP A 121 -5.07 0.89 -13.36
CA TRP A 121 -3.94 0.46 -12.54
C TRP A 121 -4.28 0.32 -11.05
N THR A 122 -5.33 0.96 -10.53
CA THR A 122 -5.74 0.83 -9.12
C THR A 122 -6.29 -0.56 -8.77
N ASP A 123 -6.66 -1.36 -9.79
CA ASP A 123 -7.12 -2.74 -9.62
C ASP A 123 -5.97 -3.77 -9.65
N ASP A 124 -4.72 -3.30 -9.61
CA ASP A 124 -3.49 -4.08 -9.75
C ASP A 124 -3.50 -5.04 -10.96
N PRO A 125 -3.63 -4.52 -12.19
CA PRO A 125 -3.68 -5.36 -13.37
C PRO A 125 -2.30 -5.95 -13.68
N PRO A 126 -2.24 -7.16 -14.26
CA PRO A 126 -0.98 -7.68 -14.76
C PRO A 126 -0.53 -6.89 -16.01
N VAL A 127 0.62 -6.23 -15.93
CA VAL A 127 1.22 -5.40 -17.00
C VAL A 127 2.43 -6.09 -17.62
N SER A 128 2.71 -5.78 -18.89
CA SER A 128 3.93 -6.23 -19.57
C SER A 128 5.07 -5.25 -19.32
N PHE A 129 6.17 -5.70 -18.72
CA PHE A 129 7.35 -4.87 -18.49
C PHE A 129 8.61 -5.74 -18.51
N GLU A 130 9.64 -5.29 -19.24
CA GLU A 130 10.95 -5.99 -19.35
C GLU A 130 10.81 -7.47 -19.75
N GLY A 131 9.88 -7.75 -20.68
CA GLY A 131 9.63 -9.10 -21.21
C GLY A 131 8.87 -10.03 -20.27
N LYS A 132 8.38 -9.54 -19.13
CA LYS A 132 7.58 -10.30 -18.16
C LYS A 132 6.20 -9.69 -17.99
N LYS A 133 5.22 -10.54 -17.67
CA LYS A 133 3.89 -10.13 -17.25
C LYS A 133 3.73 -10.37 -15.76
N GLN A 134 3.45 -9.31 -14.99
CA GLN A 134 3.43 -9.35 -13.52
C GLN A 134 2.52 -8.25 -12.97
N SER A 135 2.20 -8.31 -11.67
CA SER A 135 1.43 -7.29 -10.96
C SER A 135 2.08 -5.91 -11.12
N LEU A 136 1.23 -4.88 -11.22
CA LEU A 136 1.70 -3.51 -11.27
C LEU A 136 2.18 -3.07 -9.88
N PHE A 137 1.45 -3.45 -8.82
CA PHE A 137 1.82 -3.10 -7.45
C PHE A 137 3.17 -3.72 -7.10
N ASP A 138 3.40 -5.00 -7.42
CA ASP A 138 4.69 -5.66 -7.24
C ASP A 138 5.84 -4.93 -7.97
N LEU A 139 5.56 -4.35 -9.14
CA LEU A 139 6.55 -3.58 -9.90
C LEU A 139 6.89 -2.24 -9.26
N LEU A 140 5.98 -1.65 -8.50
CA LEU A 140 6.12 -0.31 -7.92
C LEU A 140 6.40 -0.33 -6.42
N GLU A 141 6.32 -1.51 -5.79
CA GLU A 141 6.53 -1.72 -4.36
C GLU A 141 7.89 -1.19 -3.89
N ASP A 142 7.89 -0.57 -2.71
CA ASP A 142 9.06 -0.04 -2.00
C ASP A 142 9.85 1.06 -2.72
N LEU A 143 9.40 1.51 -3.90
CA LEU A 143 10.02 2.60 -4.64
C LEU A 143 9.70 3.96 -4.04
N ASP A 144 10.70 4.84 -4.02
CA ASP A 144 10.51 6.25 -3.67
C ASP A 144 9.77 7.01 -4.77
N GLY A 145 9.23 8.18 -4.41
CA GLY A 145 8.35 8.98 -5.28
C GLY A 145 8.86 9.19 -6.71
N ALA A 146 10.13 9.59 -6.86
CA ALA A 146 10.72 9.83 -8.18
C ALA A 146 10.90 8.52 -8.97
N GLU A 147 11.41 7.47 -8.33
CA GLU A 147 11.65 6.18 -8.98
C GLU A 147 10.35 5.48 -9.38
N CYS A 148 9.36 5.50 -8.49
CA CYS A 148 8.01 5.01 -8.74
C CYS A 148 7.38 5.72 -9.95
N LEU A 149 7.53 7.05 -10.01
CA LEU A 149 7.03 7.86 -11.12
C LEU A 149 7.73 7.53 -12.45
N GLU A 150 9.07 7.46 -12.48
CA GLU A 150 9.81 7.13 -13.70
C GLU A 150 9.52 5.70 -14.18
N LYS A 151 9.45 4.73 -13.26
CA LYS A 151 9.14 3.34 -13.61
C LYS A 151 7.71 3.22 -14.12
N GLY A 152 6.74 3.88 -13.47
CA GLY A 152 5.37 3.97 -13.95
C GLY A 152 5.28 4.55 -15.36
N ALA A 153 5.98 5.64 -15.65
CA ALA A 153 6.02 6.21 -17.01
C ALA A 153 6.58 5.23 -18.06
N LYS A 154 7.63 4.47 -17.72
CA LYS A 154 8.19 3.44 -18.62
C LYS A 154 7.23 2.26 -18.83
N ILE A 155 6.53 1.81 -17.79
CA ILE A 155 5.50 0.76 -17.89
C ILE A 155 4.37 1.22 -18.82
N ALA A 156 3.93 2.47 -18.69
CA ALA A 156 2.89 3.06 -19.52
C ALA A 156 3.26 3.14 -21.01
N GLN A 157 4.54 3.28 -21.35
CA GLN A 157 4.99 3.27 -22.75
C GLN A 157 4.94 1.88 -23.39
N GLN A 158 4.81 0.82 -22.57
CA GLN A 158 4.83 -0.58 -23.01
C GLN A 158 3.43 -1.24 -22.95
N ASN A 159 2.38 -0.53 -22.52
CA ASN A 159 1.01 -1.05 -22.34
C ASN A 159 -0.05 -0.05 -22.81
#